data_AF-A0A0A1VPI8-F1
#
_entry.id   AF-A0A0A1VPI8-F1
#
_cell.length_a   1.000
_cell.length_b   1.000
_cell.length_c   1.000
_cell.angle_alpha   90.00
_cell.angle_beta   90.00
_cell.angle_gamma   90.00
#
_symmetry.space_group_name_H-M   'P 1'
#
loop_
_entity.id
_entity.type
_entity.pdbx_description
1 polymer ?
#
loop_
_entity_poly.entity_id
_entity_poly.type
_entity_poly.pdbx_seq_one_letter_code
_entity_poly.pdbx_strand_id
1 'polypeptide(L)'
;MKTSTVIEKLSLAAAGAALSTCIIAAPKADAAVVSLDFEGLQNSEQILNFYNGGTGSLGSAGPNYGISFGPDSLALIDFDNGGTGNFANEPTPKTIAFFRSGPGNLMNVAAGFNTGFSFYYSSSLAGSVTIFDGLNGTGTQLAQINLGVNFRNNNCTGDPTGAFCNWDPIGVSFAGTAKSVLFGGVANQVAFDSITLGSNTPGPVSVPEPSSLFGLLAVGFLGVGSVLKPKLK
;
A
#
# COMPACT_ATOMS: atom_id res chain seq x y z
N MET A 1 -25.06 -74.93 -45.00
CA MET A 1 -24.70 -74.41 -43.68
C MET A 1 -23.76 -73.22 -43.91
N LYS A 2 -24.29 -71.99 -43.69
CA LYS A 2 -23.63 -70.69 -43.41
C LYS A 2 -22.52 -70.21 -44.38
N THR A 3 -22.75 -69.21 -45.25
CA THR A 3 -22.55 -67.73 -45.06
C THR A 3 -21.14 -67.39 -44.51
N SER A 4 -20.33 -66.44 -45.00
CA SER A 4 -20.60 -65.12 -45.60
C SER A 4 -19.30 -64.54 -46.20
N THR A 5 -19.46 -63.75 -47.27
CA THR A 5 -18.58 -62.68 -47.76
C THR A 5 -18.41 -61.58 -46.70
N VAL A 6 -17.23 -60.97 -46.55
CA VAL A 6 -17.04 -59.52 -46.26
C VAL A 6 -15.65 -59.06 -46.74
N ILE A 7 -15.65 -58.09 -47.66
CA ILE A 7 -14.55 -57.18 -47.97
C ILE A 7 -14.72 -55.97 -47.03
N GLU A 8 -13.74 -55.63 -46.21
CA GLU A 8 -13.74 -54.35 -45.50
C GLU A 8 -12.52 -53.51 -45.87
N LYS A 9 -12.81 -52.39 -46.53
CA LYS A 9 -11.91 -51.28 -46.79
C LYS A 9 -11.52 -50.66 -45.45
N LEU A 10 -10.22 -50.61 -45.12
CA LEU A 10 -9.76 -49.72 -44.08
C LEU A 10 -9.83 -48.28 -44.60
N SER A 11 -10.80 -47.55 -44.07
CA SER A 11 -10.96 -46.10 -44.23
C SER A 11 -9.76 -45.37 -43.63
N LEU A 12 -9.21 -44.45 -44.42
CA LEU A 12 -8.19 -43.52 -44.01
C LEU A 12 -8.82 -42.52 -43.02
N ALA A 13 -8.64 -42.74 -41.73
CA ALA A 13 -9.00 -41.77 -40.71
C ALA A 13 -7.95 -40.65 -40.72
N ALA A 14 -8.35 -39.47 -41.18
CA ALA A 14 -7.53 -38.27 -41.20
C ALA A 14 -7.19 -37.84 -39.76
N ALA A 15 -5.91 -37.90 -39.42
CA ALA A 15 -5.37 -37.27 -38.22
C ALA A 15 -5.23 -35.76 -38.46
N GLY A 16 -6.31 -35.00 -38.19
CA GLY A 16 -6.26 -33.54 -38.11
C GLY A 16 -5.77 -33.13 -36.72
N ALA A 17 -4.50 -32.77 -36.60
CA ALA A 17 -3.94 -32.21 -35.37
C ALA A 17 -4.56 -30.84 -35.10
N ALA A 18 -5.49 -30.77 -34.13
CA ALA A 18 -5.96 -29.51 -33.59
C ALA A 18 -4.85 -28.90 -32.70
N LEU A 19 -4.12 -27.91 -33.22
CA LEU A 19 -3.30 -27.04 -32.38
C LEU A 19 -4.23 -26.20 -31.51
N SER A 20 -4.45 -26.65 -30.28
CA SER A 20 -5.06 -25.84 -29.24
C SER A 20 -4.02 -24.83 -28.74
N THR A 21 -4.10 -23.59 -29.23
CA THR A 21 -3.35 -22.46 -28.67
C THR A 21 -3.94 -22.15 -27.29
N CYS A 22 -3.36 -22.74 -26.25
CA CYS A 22 -3.55 -22.26 -24.88
C CYS A 22 -2.93 -20.87 -24.79
N ILE A 23 -3.76 -19.83 -24.91
CA ILE A 23 -3.39 -18.48 -24.49
C ILE A 23 -3.16 -18.56 -22.99
N ILE A 24 -1.90 -18.63 -22.58
CA ILE A 24 -1.53 -18.42 -21.18
C ILE A 24 -1.83 -16.95 -20.91
N ALA A 25 -3.03 -16.67 -20.40
CA ALA A 25 -3.30 -15.39 -19.77
C ALA A 25 -2.37 -15.32 -18.55
N ALA A 26 -1.24 -14.63 -18.70
CA ALA A 26 -0.44 -14.26 -17.54
C ALA A 26 -1.39 -13.50 -16.61
N PRO A 27 -1.58 -13.94 -15.35
CA PRO A 27 -2.33 -13.14 -14.41
C PRO A 27 -1.66 -11.76 -14.40
N LYS A 28 -2.43 -10.70 -14.65
CA LYS A 28 -1.95 -9.37 -14.28
C LYS A 28 -1.65 -9.48 -12.79
N ALA A 29 -0.38 -9.39 -12.41
CA ALA A 29 -0.03 -9.26 -11.02
C ALA A 29 -0.74 -7.98 -10.55
N ASP A 30 -1.81 -8.15 -9.79
CA ASP A 30 -2.42 -7.03 -9.11
C ASP A 30 -1.36 -6.49 -8.16
N ALA A 31 -1.01 -5.22 -8.31
CA ALA A 31 -0.01 -4.63 -7.44
C ALA A 31 -0.63 -4.63 -6.03
N ALA A 32 -0.03 -5.41 -5.12
CA ALA A 32 -0.49 -5.43 -3.75
C ALA A 32 -0.51 -4.00 -3.21
N VAL A 33 -1.62 -3.62 -2.57
CA VAL A 33 -1.72 -2.32 -1.91
C VAL A 33 -0.74 -2.31 -0.73
N VAL A 34 0.18 -1.35 -0.74
CA VAL A 34 1.19 -1.17 0.32
C VAL A 34 0.88 0.14 1.03
N SER A 35 0.79 0.10 2.37
CA SER A 35 0.64 1.28 3.21
C SER A 35 1.89 1.49 4.07
N LEU A 36 2.33 2.74 4.20
CA LEU A 36 3.48 3.17 5.00
C LEU A 36 2.99 4.12 6.11
N ASP A 37 3.15 3.70 7.35
CA ASP A 37 2.71 4.41 8.58
C ASP A 37 3.87 5.03 9.38
N PHE A 38 5.12 4.77 8.97
CA PHE A 38 6.37 5.28 9.57
C PHE A 38 6.66 4.79 10.99
N GLU A 39 5.83 3.89 11.52
CA GLU A 39 5.99 3.37 12.86
C GLU A 39 7.26 2.52 12.99
N GLY A 40 7.96 2.73 14.12
CA GLY A 40 9.26 2.11 14.40
C GLY A 40 10.48 2.97 14.02
N LEU A 41 10.29 4.05 13.26
CA LEU A 41 11.32 5.09 13.08
C LEU A 41 11.43 5.97 14.32
N GLN A 42 12.62 6.53 14.54
CA GLN A 42 12.90 7.45 15.63
C GLN A 42 12.62 8.91 15.24
N ASN A 43 12.49 9.77 16.24
CA ASN A 43 12.22 11.19 16.02
C ASN A 43 13.36 11.89 15.25
N SER A 44 13.02 12.56 14.15
CA SER A 44 13.97 13.21 13.22
C SER A 44 14.97 12.25 12.58
N GLU A 45 14.64 10.96 12.45
CA GLU A 45 15.44 9.99 11.71
C GLU A 45 15.22 10.11 10.20
N GLN A 46 16.27 9.98 9.39
CA GLN A 46 16.10 9.83 7.94
C GLN A 46 15.54 8.44 7.62
N ILE A 47 14.47 8.40 6.81
CA ILE A 47 13.75 7.16 6.50
C ILE A 47 14.62 6.18 5.70
N LEU A 48 15.38 6.67 4.71
CA LEU A 48 16.37 5.93 3.92
C LEU A 48 15.87 4.54 3.46
N ASN A 49 16.47 3.47 3.98
CA ASN A 49 16.20 2.08 3.59
C ASN A 49 15.31 1.33 4.59
N PHE A 50 14.64 2.04 5.51
CA PHE A 50 13.75 1.44 6.49
C PHE A 50 12.71 0.50 5.86
N TYR A 51 12.15 0.87 4.70
CA TYR A 51 11.20 0.06 3.93
C TYR A 51 11.83 -0.79 2.81
N ASN A 52 13.17 -0.89 2.78
CA ASN A 52 13.93 -1.54 1.71
C ASN A 52 14.83 -2.68 2.23
N GLY A 53 14.52 -3.25 3.40
CA GLY A 53 15.34 -4.28 4.04
C GLY A 53 16.66 -3.77 4.62
N GLY A 54 16.83 -2.45 4.74
CA GLY A 54 17.92 -1.80 5.45
C GLY A 54 17.42 -1.08 6.70
N THR A 55 18.08 0.01 7.06
CA THR A 55 17.69 0.84 8.21
C THR A 55 17.44 2.29 7.83
N GLY A 56 16.77 3.03 8.71
CA GLY A 56 16.88 4.48 8.79
C GLY A 56 18.26 4.93 9.33
N SER A 57 18.49 6.23 9.39
CA SER A 57 19.80 6.79 9.79
C SER A 57 20.18 6.56 11.25
N LEU A 58 19.22 6.29 12.12
CA LEU A 58 19.43 6.04 13.55
C LEU A 58 19.35 4.54 13.88
N GLY A 59 19.34 3.68 12.84
CA GLY A 59 19.42 2.23 12.98
C GLY A 59 18.08 1.53 13.11
N SER A 60 16.94 2.23 13.00
CA SER A 60 15.63 1.58 12.98
C SER A 60 15.48 0.72 11.73
N ALA A 61 14.99 -0.51 11.89
CA ALA A 61 14.75 -1.45 10.80
C ALA A 61 13.25 -1.70 10.67
N GLY A 62 12.77 -1.78 9.42
CA GLY A 62 11.36 -1.96 9.10
C GLY A 62 11.11 -3.12 8.15
N PRO A 63 9.86 -3.23 7.65
CA PRO A 63 9.49 -4.18 6.61
C PRO A 63 10.32 -3.98 5.32
N ASN A 64 10.42 -5.02 4.49
CA ASN A 64 11.03 -4.90 3.17
C ASN A 64 9.96 -4.88 2.07
N TYR A 65 9.55 -3.69 1.67
CA TYR A 65 8.65 -3.44 0.55
C TYR A 65 9.38 -3.06 -0.75
N GLY A 66 10.72 -3.00 -0.73
CA GLY A 66 11.50 -2.51 -1.86
C GLY A 66 11.39 -1.00 -2.08
N ILE A 67 11.05 -0.25 -1.03
CA ILE A 67 10.80 1.20 -1.08
C ILE A 67 11.90 1.93 -0.32
N SER A 68 12.55 2.90 -0.98
CA SER A 68 13.59 3.73 -0.38
C SER A 68 13.24 5.20 -0.44
N PHE A 69 13.77 5.97 0.50
CA PHE A 69 13.60 7.42 0.58
C PHE A 69 14.94 8.14 0.43
N GLY A 70 14.90 9.31 -0.19
CA GLY A 70 16.03 10.23 -0.28
C GLY A 70 16.40 10.82 1.09
N PRO A 71 17.63 11.35 1.23
CA PRO A 71 18.19 11.78 2.51
C PRO A 71 17.45 12.98 3.14
N ASP A 72 16.69 13.75 2.38
CA ASP A 72 15.88 14.85 2.93
C ASP A 72 14.62 14.37 3.67
N SER A 73 14.24 13.09 3.48
CA SER A 73 13.00 12.54 4.04
C SER A 73 13.21 12.07 5.46
N LEU A 74 12.49 12.69 6.38
CA LEU A 74 12.60 12.49 7.82
C LEU A 74 11.30 11.93 8.39
N ALA A 75 11.42 11.05 9.38
CA ALA A 75 10.35 10.71 10.30
C ALA A 75 10.28 11.75 11.43
N LEU A 76 9.07 12.06 11.88
CA LEU A 76 8.83 12.94 13.02
C LEU A 76 7.81 12.30 13.94
N ILE A 77 8.13 12.19 15.22
CA ILE A 77 7.22 11.66 16.23
C ILE A 77 6.48 12.83 16.88
N ASP A 78 5.20 12.65 17.19
CA ASP A 78 4.41 13.63 17.94
C ASP A 78 5.12 14.01 19.25
N PHE A 79 5.09 15.30 19.60
CA PHE A 79 5.63 15.81 20.84
C PHE A 79 5.07 15.10 22.08
N ASP A 80 3.77 14.82 22.10
CA ASP A 80 3.11 14.18 23.24
C ASP A 80 3.48 12.68 23.37
N ASN A 81 4.12 12.13 22.35
CA ASN A 81 4.62 10.76 22.28
C ASN A 81 6.14 10.68 22.39
N GLY A 82 6.77 11.75 22.88
CA GLY A 82 8.21 11.85 23.18
C GLY A 82 9.05 12.35 22.01
N GLY A 83 8.43 12.82 20.93
CA GLY A 83 9.10 13.40 19.79
C GLY A 83 9.22 14.92 19.84
N THR A 84 9.31 15.54 18.66
CA THR A 84 9.38 17.00 18.50
C THR A 84 8.34 17.51 17.49
N GLY A 85 7.35 16.70 17.16
CA GLY A 85 6.28 17.00 16.21
C GLY A 85 5.38 18.14 16.69
N ASN A 86 5.05 19.06 15.79
CA ASN A 86 4.02 20.09 16.04
C ASN A 86 2.74 19.74 15.27
N PHE A 87 2.33 18.49 15.36
CA PHE A 87 1.14 17.94 14.74
C PHE A 87 0.33 17.19 15.78
N ALA A 88 -0.88 16.77 15.41
CA ALA A 88 -1.73 15.89 16.18
C ALA A 88 -2.84 15.33 15.27
N ASN A 89 -3.61 14.37 15.78
CA ASN A 89 -4.70 13.68 15.06
C ASN A 89 -4.22 13.04 13.75
N GLU A 90 -2.97 12.63 13.68
CA GLU A 90 -2.42 11.91 12.56
C GLU A 90 -3.20 10.61 12.30
N PRO A 91 -3.43 10.24 11.04
CA PRO A 91 -4.21 9.06 10.66
C PRO A 91 -3.70 7.76 11.29
N THR A 92 -2.38 7.60 11.37
CA THR A 92 -1.71 6.49 12.04
C THR A 92 -0.77 7.05 13.10
N PRO A 93 -1.13 6.96 14.39
CA PRO A 93 -0.26 7.44 15.45
C PRO A 93 0.97 6.54 15.53
N LYS A 94 2.16 7.09 15.69
CA LYS A 94 2.53 8.44 16.17
C LYS A 94 3.57 9.17 15.31
N THR A 95 3.84 8.64 14.12
CA THR A 95 4.99 9.02 13.31
C THR A 95 4.55 9.44 11.92
N ILE A 96 5.06 10.57 11.44
CA ILE A 96 4.75 11.09 10.11
C ILE A 96 6.02 11.31 9.31
N ALA A 97 5.90 11.46 7.99
CA ALA A 97 6.99 11.85 7.11
C ALA A 97 6.96 13.34 6.78
N PHE A 98 8.12 14.00 6.83
CA PHE A 98 8.30 15.39 6.44
C PHE A 98 9.73 15.65 5.93
N PHE A 99 10.01 16.88 5.49
CA PHE A 99 11.36 17.32 5.13
C PHE A 99 11.62 18.75 5.63
N ARG A 100 12.87 19.03 6.00
CA ARG A 100 13.32 20.35 6.49
C ARG A 100 13.96 21.22 5.42
N SER A 101 14.44 20.62 4.35
CA SER A 101 15.18 21.29 3.26
C SER A 101 15.14 20.43 2.00
N GLY A 102 15.70 20.94 0.91
CA GLY A 102 15.82 20.19 -0.33
C GLY A 102 14.53 20.19 -1.16
N PRO A 103 14.49 19.39 -2.25
CA PRO A 103 13.38 19.39 -3.21
C PRO A 103 12.10 18.72 -2.68
N GLY A 104 12.14 18.06 -1.52
CA GLY A 104 11.02 17.33 -0.93
C GLY A 104 11.39 15.93 -0.45
N ASN A 105 10.40 15.16 0.01
CA ASN A 105 10.61 13.73 0.23
C ASN A 105 10.68 13.06 -1.14
N LEU A 106 11.73 12.31 -1.42
CA LEU A 106 11.85 11.56 -2.67
C LEU A 106 11.73 10.07 -2.35
N MET A 107 10.66 9.44 -2.81
CA MET A 107 10.42 8.01 -2.62
C MET A 107 10.68 7.26 -3.92
N ASN A 108 11.42 6.16 -3.84
CA ASN A 108 11.75 5.28 -4.95
C ASN A 108 11.20 3.87 -4.70
N VAL A 109 10.65 3.26 -5.75
CA VAL A 109 10.12 1.89 -5.76
C VAL A 109 10.72 1.18 -6.96
N ALA A 110 11.78 0.39 -6.75
CA ALA A 110 12.56 -0.18 -7.87
C ALA A 110 11.73 -1.13 -8.75
N ALA A 111 10.84 -1.91 -8.13
CA ALA A 111 9.89 -2.78 -8.83
C ALA A 111 8.75 -2.02 -9.51
N GLY A 112 8.54 -0.76 -9.11
CA GLY A 112 7.44 0.08 -9.54
C GLY A 112 6.08 -0.30 -8.94
N PHE A 113 5.09 0.57 -9.16
CA PHE A 113 3.70 0.40 -8.75
C PHE A 113 2.76 1.01 -9.78
N ASN A 114 1.48 0.62 -9.78
CA ASN A 114 0.48 1.06 -10.74
C ASN A 114 -0.87 1.30 -10.03
N THR A 115 -1.98 1.43 -10.78
CA THR A 115 -3.35 1.65 -10.30
C THR A 115 -3.61 3.02 -9.67
N GLY A 116 -2.85 3.40 -8.65
CA GLY A 116 -2.99 4.68 -8.00
C GLY A 116 -1.98 4.94 -6.89
N PHE A 117 -2.04 6.17 -6.40
CA PHE A 117 -1.24 6.65 -5.29
C PHE A 117 -2.09 7.54 -4.39
N SER A 118 -1.96 7.41 -3.08
CA SER A 118 -2.72 8.20 -2.12
C SER A 118 -2.02 8.31 -0.77
N PHE A 119 -2.43 9.28 0.03
CA PHE A 119 -1.88 9.58 1.35
C PHE A 119 -2.80 10.54 2.10
N TYR A 120 -2.50 10.77 3.37
CA TYR A 120 -3.02 11.89 4.14
C TYR A 120 -1.96 12.98 4.24
N TYR A 121 -2.40 14.24 4.30
CA TYR A 121 -1.48 15.36 4.44
C TYR A 121 -2.01 16.45 5.36
N SER A 122 -1.08 17.14 6.01
CA SER A 122 -1.32 18.39 6.73
C SER A 122 -0.32 19.44 6.26
N SER A 123 -0.82 20.57 5.75
CA SER A 123 0.01 21.61 5.14
C SER A 123 -0.46 23.02 5.48
N SER A 124 0.49 23.89 5.84
CA SER A 124 0.25 25.32 6.09
C SER A 124 0.46 26.17 4.83
N LEU A 125 1.06 25.62 3.78
CA LEU A 125 1.28 26.25 2.48
C LEU A 125 0.85 25.33 1.33
N ALA A 126 0.57 25.90 0.16
CA ALA A 126 0.27 25.11 -1.03
C ALA A 126 1.53 24.33 -1.50
N GLY A 127 1.32 23.16 -2.10
CA GLY A 127 2.39 22.27 -2.56
C GLY A 127 1.91 21.32 -3.64
N SER A 128 2.73 20.32 -3.99
CA SER A 128 2.35 19.33 -5.00
C SER A 128 3.16 18.04 -4.89
N VAL A 129 2.49 16.90 -5.02
CA VAL A 129 3.14 15.59 -5.11
C VAL A 129 3.13 15.12 -6.56
N THR A 130 4.29 14.76 -7.10
CA THR A 130 4.45 14.35 -8.51
C THR A 130 4.92 12.91 -8.62
N ILE A 131 4.27 12.15 -9.49
CA ILE A 131 4.51 10.72 -9.70
C ILE A 131 5.19 10.52 -11.07
N PHE A 132 6.30 9.77 -11.09
CA PHE A 132 7.13 9.56 -12.28
C PHE A 132 7.33 8.08 -12.62
N ASP A 133 7.52 7.78 -13.91
CA ASP A 133 7.84 6.43 -14.40
C ASP A 133 9.32 6.04 -14.25
N GLY A 134 10.21 7.02 -14.04
CA GLY A 134 11.62 6.82 -13.73
C GLY A 134 11.90 6.86 -12.23
N LEU A 135 13.08 6.35 -11.85
CA LEU A 135 13.59 6.51 -10.49
C LEU A 135 14.08 7.94 -10.27
N ASN A 136 14.16 8.36 -9.01
CA ASN A 136 14.72 9.64 -8.59
C ASN A 136 14.02 10.89 -9.17
N GLY A 137 12.70 10.82 -9.36
CA GLY A 137 11.93 11.93 -9.94
C GLY A 137 12.29 12.22 -11.40
N THR A 138 12.80 11.20 -12.11
CA THR A 138 13.16 11.30 -13.54
C THR A 138 12.13 10.61 -14.43
N GLY A 139 12.24 10.79 -15.74
CA GLY A 139 11.33 10.18 -16.72
C GLY A 139 10.08 11.02 -16.96
N THR A 140 8.99 10.37 -17.34
CA THR A 140 7.70 10.99 -17.63
C THR A 140 6.92 11.17 -16.34
N GLN A 141 6.33 12.36 -16.17
CA GLN A 141 5.31 12.60 -15.15
C GLN A 141 4.03 11.85 -15.51
N LEU A 142 3.63 10.89 -14.68
CA LEU A 142 2.42 10.10 -14.85
C LEU A 142 1.19 10.78 -14.24
N ALA A 143 1.38 11.49 -13.13
CA ALA A 143 0.34 12.25 -12.44
C ALA A 143 0.94 13.31 -11.51
N GLN A 144 0.11 14.26 -11.11
CA GLN A 144 0.42 15.26 -10.09
C GLN A 144 -0.81 15.52 -9.23
N ILE A 145 -0.60 15.61 -7.92
CA ILE A 145 -1.58 15.98 -6.92
C ILE A 145 -1.22 17.36 -6.42
N ASN A 146 -2.15 18.32 -6.50
CA ASN A 146 -1.95 19.66 -5.93
C ASN A 146 -2.47 19.68 -4.49
N LEU A 147 -1.68 20.21 -3.57
CA LEU A 147 -2.00 20.31 -2.15
C LEU A 147 -2.47 21.73 -1.81
N GLY A 148 -3.64 21.82 -1.17
CA GLY A 148 -4.12 23.07 -0.58
C GLY A 148 -3.54 23.31 0.81
N VAL A 149 -3.79 24.48 1.37
CA VAL A 149 -3.58 24.71 2.81
C VAL A 149 -4.72 24.02 3.56
N ASN A 150 -4.39 23.16 4.52
CA ASN A 150 -5.40 22.43 5.28
C ASN A 150 -5.07 22.19 6.76
N PHE A 151 -3.89 22.56 7.25
CA PHE A 151 -3.39 22.17 8.58
C PHE A 151 -4.29 22.50 9.79
N ARG A 152 -5.22 23.46 9.62
CA ARG A 152 -6.21 23.90 10.61
C ARG A 152 -7.64 23.94 10.08
N ASN A 153 -7.93 23.23 9.01
CA ASN A 153 -9.29 23.15 8.50
C ASN A 153 -10.23 22.56 9.56
N ASN A 154 -11.53 22.82 9.39
CA ASN A 154 -12.60 22.31 10.24
C ASN A 154 -12.49 22.69 11.72
N ASN A 155 -11.73 23.74 12.05
CA ASN A 155 -11.43 24.15 13.43
C ASN A 155 -10.88 22.99 14.27
N CYS A 156 -10.00 22.16 13.70
CA CYS A 156 -9.37 21.09 14.45
C CYS A 156 -8.64 21.62 15.70
N THR A 157 -8.49 20.73 16.67
CA THR A 157 -7.74 20.95 17.91
C THR A 157 -6.56 19.99 17.90
N GLY A 158 -5.34 20.45 18.17
CA GLY A 158 -4.16 19.58 18.11
C GLY A 158 -3.81 18.96 19.45
N ASP A 159 -4.18 17.70 19.68
CA ASP A 159 -4.26 17.08 21.01
C ASP A 159 -2.93 16.47 21.50
N PRO A 160 -2.48 16.70 22.76
CA PRO A 160 -2.77 17.86 23.62
C PRO A 160 -2.08 19.14 23.10
N THR A 161 -1.13 19.00 22.17
CA THR A 161 -0.45 20.09 21.48
C THR A 161 -0.29 19.76 20.00
N GLY A 162 -0.39 20.74 19.11
CA GLY A 162 -0.10 20.53 17.69
C GLY A 162 -0.77 21.60 16.81
N ALA A 163 0.02 22.31 16.00
CA ALA A 163 -0.54 23.31 15.10
C ALA A 163 -1.12 22.67 13.84
N PHE A 164 -0.55 21.56 13.38
CA PHE A 164 -0.98 20.76 12.23
C PHE A 164 -1.91 19.65 12.71
N CYS A 165 -3.20 19.95 12.82
CA CYS A 165 -4.18 19.07 13.48
C CYS A 165 -5.26 18.50 12.56
N ASN A 166 -5.27 18.91 11.29
CA ASN A 166 -6.19 18.40 10.27
C ASN A 166 -5.39 17.71 9.17
N TRP A 167 -5.84 16.50 8.83
CA TRP A 167 -5.24 15.61 7.84
C TRP A 167 -6.29 15.21 6.82
N ASP A 168 -6.20 15.76 5.61
CA ASP A 168 -7.14 15.40 4.55
C ASP A 168 -6.58 14.22 3.74
N PRO A 169 -7.41 13.21 3.38
CA PRO A 169 -7.03 12.18 2.44
C PRO A 169 -7.00 12.74 1.02
N ILE A 170 -6.00 12.35 0.23
CA ILE A 170 -5.91 12.71 -1.18
C ILE A 170 -5.24 11.60 -1.99
N GLY A 171 -5.58 11.49 -3.26
CA GLY A 171 -4.97 10.50 -4.14
C GLY A 171 -5.36 10.67 -5.60
N VAL A 172 -4.69 9.88 -6.45
CA VAL A 172 -4.83 9.94 -7.90
C VAL A 172 -4.66 8.55 -8.51
N SER A 173 -5.48 8.23 -9.51
CA SER A 173 -5.24 7.09 -10.40
C SER A 173 -4.41 7.54 -11.59
N PHE A 174 -3.53 6.68 -12.09
CA PHE A 174 -2.69 6.96 -13.24
C PHE A 174 -2.51 5.72 -14.11
N ALA A 175 -2.17 5.95 -15.38
CA ALA A 175 -1.79 4.88 -16.30
C ALA A 175 -0.27 4.67 -16.29
N GLY A 176 0.17 3.43 -16.55
CA GLY A 176 1.59 3.07 -16.58
C GLY A 176 2.10 2.53 -15.25
N THR A 177 3.42 2.48 -15.11
CA THR A 177 4.12 1.98 -13.92
C THR A 177 4.99 3.10 -13.36
N ALA A 178 4.60 3.62 -12.20
CA ALA A 178 5.36 4.60 -11.45
C ALA A 178 6.55 3.94 -10.76
N LYS A 179 7.68 4.64 -10.67
CA LYS A 179 8.89 4.19 -9.96
C LYS A 179 9.38 5.17 -8.93
N SER A 180 8.94 6.43 -8.99
CA SER A 180 9.24 7.39 -7.93
C SER A 180 8.11 8.38 -7.72
N VAL A 181 8.08 8.92 -6.50
CA VAL A 181 7.18 9.99 -6.09
C VAL A 181 8.02 11.08 -5.43
N LEU A 182 7.88 12.30 -5.91
CA LEU A 182 8.44 13.48 -5.29
C LEU A 182 7.34 14.22 -4.53
N PHE A 183 7.42 14.22 -3.21
CA PHE A 183 6.53 14.98 -2.35
C PHE A 183 7.03 16.42 -2.28
N GLY A 184 6.66 17.18 -3.32
CA GLY A 184 6.94 18.60 -3.38
C GLY A 184 6.01 19.39 -2.47
N GLY A 185 6.55 20.46 -1.90
CA GLY A 185 5.87 21.33 -0.97
C GLY A 185 6.87 22.33 -0.41
N VAL A 186 6.43 23.16 0.51
CA VAL A 186 7.37 24.06 1.19
C VAL A 186 8.01 23.30 2.36
N ALA A 187 9.34 23.26 2.37
CA ALA A 187 10.09 22.60 3.42
C ALA A 187 9.67 23.10 4.81
N ASN A 188 9.54 22.16 5.75
CA ASN A 188 9.08 22.43 7.12
C ASN A 188 7.66 23.02 7.22
N GLN A 189 6.81 22.87 6.19
CA GLN A 189 5.44 23.39 6.15
C GLN A 189 4.41 22.35 5.67
N VAL A 190 4.83 21.10 5.44
CA VAL A 190 3.96 20.00 5.03
C VAL A 190 4.42 18.69 5.67
N ALA A 191 3.46 17.87 6.05
CA ALA A 191 3.64 16.54 6.60
C ALA A 191 2.71 15.54 5.90
N PHE A 192 3.15 14.29 5.81
CA PHE A 192 2.46 13.20 5.13
C PHE A 192 2.38 11.99 6.04
N ASP A 193 1.26 11.27 5.97
CA ASP A 193 1.05 10.04 6.72
C ASP A 193 0.24 9.02 5.91
N SER A 194 0.32 7.75 6.29
CA SER A 194 -0.43 6.64 5.69
C SER A 194 -0.30 6.61 4.16
N ILE A 195 0.95 6.64 3.68
CA ILE A 195 1.26 6.66 2.24
C ILE A 195 0.89 5.31 1.64
N THR A 196 0.00 5.32 0.65
CA THR A 196 -0.58 4.12 0.05
C THR A 196 -0.25 4.03 -1.44
N LEU A 197 0.42 2.94 -1.83
CA LEU A 197 0.75 2.58 -3.20
C LEU A 197 -0.25 1.53 -3.71
N GLY A 198 -0.59 1.58 -4.99
CA GLY A 198 -1.54 0.63 -5.59
C GLY A 198 -3.01 1.05 -5.44
N SER A 199 -3.29 2.19 -4.81
CA SER A 199 -4.64 2.70 -4.57
C SER A 199 -4.68 4.23 -4.62
N ASN A 200 -5.74 4.80 -5.21
CA ASN A 200 -6.01 6.24 -5.21
C ASN A 200 -6.80 6.71 -3.97
N THR A 201 -7.14 5.79 -3.07
CA THR A 201 -7.70 6.08 -1.74
C THR A 201 -6.75 5.53 -0.68
N PRO A 202 -6.39 6.32 0.35
CA PRO A 202 -5.51 5.82 1.40
C PRO A 202 -6.06 4.54 2.03
N GLY A 203 -5.18 3.62 2.39
CA GLY A 203 -5.52 2.38 3.09
C GLY A 203 -6.19 2.65 4.45
N PRO A 204 -6.85 1.65 5.06
CA PRO A 204 -7.60 1.85 6.29
C PRO A 204 -6.66 2.34 7.39
N VAL A 205 -6.96 3.51 7.94
CA VAL A 205 -6.54 3.91 9.28
C VAL A 205 -6.96 2.78 10.21
N SER A 206 -6.00 2.12 10.87
CA SER A 206 -6.35 1.06 11.81
C SER A 206 -7.03 1.70 13.02
N VAL A 207 -8.34 1.91 12.94
CA VAL A 207 -9.17 2.00 14.13
C VAL A 207 -9.17 0.60 14.73
N PRO A 208 -8.74 0.40 15.99
CA PRO A 208 -8.90 -0.88 16.65
C PRO A 208 -10.39 -1.23 16.65
N GLU A 209 -10.81 -2.10 15.73
CA GLU A 209 -12.11 -2.75 15.84
C GLU A 209 -12.06 -3.57 17.13
N PRO A 210 -12.92 -3.31 18.13
CA PRO A 210 -12.99 -4.16 19.30
C PRO A 210 -13.46 -5.53 18.82
N SER A 211 -12.50 -6.44 18.69
CA SER A 211 -12.68 -7.88 18.73
C SER A 211 -14.11 -8.33 18.43
N SER A 212 -14.46 -8.50 17.15
CA SER A 212 -15.56 -9.39 16.76
C SER A 212 -15.12 -10.85 16.95
N LEU A 213 -14.84 -11.13 18.23
CA LEU A 213 -14.56 -12.36 18.95
C LEU A 213 -15.68 -13.43 18.77
N PHE A 214 -16.66 -13.18 17.90
CA PHE A 214 -17.78 -14.08 17.61
C PHE A 214 -17.58 -14.93 16.36
N GLY A 215 -16.59 -14.61 15.51
CA GLY A 215 -16.29 -15.40 14.30
C GLY A 215 -15.72 -16.80 14.56
N LEU A 216 -15.20 -17.08 15.76
CA LEU A 216 -14.53 -18.35 16.09
C LEU A 216 -15.35 -19.30 16.99
N LEU A 217 -16.49 -18.88 17.54
CA LEU A 217 -17.32 -19.74 18.42
C LEU A 217 -18.54 -20.37 17.72
N ALA A 218 -18.81 -20.06 16.45
CA ALA A 218 -19.94 -20.64 15.72
C ALA A 218 -19.60 -21.89 14.88
N VAL A 219 -18.32 -22.28 14.78
CA VAL A 219 -17.89 -23.53 14.12
C VAL A 219 -17.86 -24.73 15.11
N GLY A 220 -18.20 -24.49 16.38
CA GLY A 220 -18.02 -25.46 17.48
C GLY A 220 -19.15 -26.46 17.76
N PHE A 221 -20.26 -26.50 17.01
CA PHE A 221 -21.36 -27.44 17.30
C PHE A 221 -21.94 -28.17 16.08
N LEU A 222 -21.09 -28.64 15.15
CA LEU A 222 -21.44 -29.69 14.21
C LEU A 222 -20.55 -30.91 14.44
N GLY A 223 -20.86 -31.72 15.45
CA GLY A 223 -20.00 -32.87 15.76
C GLY A 223 -20.39 -33.79 16.91
N VAL A 224 -21.67 -34.10 17.15
CA VAL A 224 -22.03 -35.34 17.87
C VAL A 224 -23.27 -35.95 17.23
N GLY A 225 -23.05 -36.86 16.29
CA GLY A 225 -24.09 -37.60 15.59
C GLY A 225 -23.58 -38.98 15.19
N SER A 226 -23.26 -39.83 16.16
CA SER A 226 -23.04 -41.27 15.94
C SER A 226 -24.05 -42.06 16.75
N VAL A 227 -25.20 -42.32 16.13
CA VAL A 227 -26.18 -43.33 16.55
C VAL A 227 -25.56 -44.70 16.32
N LEU A 228 -25.04 -45.32 17.37
CA LEU A 228 -24.78 -46.76 17.40
C LEU A 228 -25.99 -47.44 18.05
N LYS A 229 -26.82 -48.10 17.23
CA LYS A 229 -27.84 -49.04 17.70
C LYS A 229 -27.18 -50.39 18.02
N PRO A 230 -27.29 -50.94 19.23
CA PRO A 230 -26.94 -52.33 19.48
C PRO A 230 -28.11 -53.23 19.03
N LYS A 231 -27.84 -54.17 18.12
CA LYS A 231 -28.68 -55.36 17.97
C LYS A 231 -28.26 -56.37 19.04
N LEU A 232 -29.19 -56.79 19.89
CA LEU A 232 -29.02 -57.96 20.75
C LEU A 232 -30.24 -58.87 20.58
N LYS A 233 -29.93 -60.08 20.08
CA LYS A 233 -30.68 -61.33 19.93
C LYS A 233 -31.98 -61.28 19.11
#